data_AF-A0A958SAA8-F1
#
_entry.id   AF-A0A958SAA8-F1
#
_cell.length_a   1.000
_cell.length_b   1.000
_cell.length_c   1.000
_cell.angle_alpha   90.00
_cell.angle_beta   90.00
_cell.angle_gamma   90.00
#
_symmetry.space_group_name_H-M   'P 1'
#
loop_
_entity.id
_entity.type
_entity.pdbx_description
1 polymer ?
#
loop_
_entity_poly.entity_id
_entity_poly.type
_entity_poly.pdbx_seq_one_letter_code
_entity_poly.pdbx_strand_id
1 'polypeptide(L)'
;NFFFKDFIGGVFTAVAMTGLDQNMMQKNLSCKSLPEAQKNITWFSIIMVVVNVFFLSLGVLLYHYCSVKNIQLPIDQATGKVITDQVFPTLALNYLGVFSGLAFIMGLTAATFSSADSVLTTLTTSAYIDVLEVNKNNKLDSGKKKMYRNVIHIAFTILLWLIILVFKELNKAAIVDTILIIAGYTYGPLLALFTLGLFTKIQLRDSLVPIMCVIGPILCYIFVSNASDILGSYKIGMELIVWNALITGSLLLLIRKKSNNSIQLQS
;
A
#
# COMPACT_ATOMS: atom_id res chain seq x y z
N ASN A 1 -0.14 -26.49 -2.25
CA ASN A 1 -0.55 -25.58 -3.35
C ASN A 1 -1.27 -24.39 -2.77
N PHE A 2 -0.65 -23.22 -2.90
CA PHE A 2 -1.07 -21.97 -2.25
C PHE A 2 -1.69 -20.95 -3.22
N PHE A 3 -1.90 -21.33 -4.48
CA PHE A 3 -2.37 -20.42 -5.53
C PHE A 3 -3.67 -19.68 -5.17
N PHE A 4 -4.70 -20.37 -4.67
CA PHE A 4 -5.99 -19.74 -4.39
C PHE A 4 -5.91 -18.69 -3.29
N LYS A 5 -5.13 -18.92 -2.23
CA LYS A 5 -4.96 -17.92 -1.15
C LYS A 5 -4.21 -16.69 -1.65
N ASP A 6 -3.17 -16.89 -2.45
CA ASP A 6 -2.35 -15.78 -2.98
C ASP A 6 -3.12 -14.98 -4.03
N PHE A 7 -3.93 -15.67 -4.85
CA PHE A 7 -4.83 -15.05 -5.82
C PHE A 7 -5.91 -14.20 -5.13
N ILE A 8 -6.60 -14.75 -4.13
CA ILE A 8 -7.63 -14.01 -3.37
C ILE A 8 -7.00 -12.82 -2.65
N GLY A 9 -5.87 -13.02 -1.98
CA GLY A 9 -5.11 -11.93 -1.35
C GLY A 9 -4.75 -10.84 -2.35
N GLY A 10 -4.25 -11.22 -3.54
CA GLY A 10 -3.94 -10.30 -4.63
C GLY A 10 -5.16 -9.51 -5.12
N VAL A 11 -6.33 -10.14 -5.27
CA VAL A 11 -7.58 -9.46 -5.64
C VAL A 11 -7.96 -8.38 -4.62
N PHE A 12 -7.96 -8.74 -3.32
CA PHE A 12 -8.31 -7.78 -2.27
C PHE A 12 -7.26 -6.67 -2.11
N THR A 13 -5.99 -6.98 -2.26
CA THR A 13 -4.91 -5.98 -2.28
C THR A 13 -5.07 -5.02 -3.45
N ALA A 14 -5.40 -5.52 -4.64
CA ALA A 14 -5.67 -4.66 -5.79
C ALA A 14 -6.86 -3.73 -5.51
N VAL A 15 -7.99 -4.27 -5.05
CA VAL A 15 -9.18 -3.47 -4.69
C VAL A 15 -8.83 -2.40 -3.65
N ALA A 16 -8.10 -2.77 -2.60
CA ALA A 16 -7.69 -1.83 -1.56
C ALA A 16 -6.77 -0.73 -2.08
N MET A 17 -5.68 -1.10 -2.76
CA MET A 17 -4.67 -0.15 -3.21
C MET A 17 -5.15 0.74 -4.36
N THR A 18 -6.06 0.27 -5.21
CA THR A 18 -6.59 1.11 -6.31
C THR A 18 -7.87 1.85 -5.95
N GLY A 19 -8.70 1.26 -5.09
CA GLY A 19 -10.04 1.76 -4.78
C GLY A 19 -10.13 2.57 -3.49
N LEU A 20 -9.29 2.25 -2.49
CA LEU A 20 -9.37 2.83 -1.14
C LEU A 20 -8.19 3.76 -0.83
N ASP A 21 -7.06 3.59 -1.52
CA ASP A 21 -5.90 4.45 -1.36
C ASP A 21 -6.19 5.87 -1.86
N GLN A 22 -5.86 6.87 -1.04
CA GLN A 22 -6.18 8.26 -1.33
C GLN A 22 -5.57 8.76 -2.64
N ASN A 23 -4.36 8.35 -2.99
CA ASN A 23 -3.69 8.78 -4.21
C ASN A 23 -4.40 8.22 -5.45
N MET A 24 -4.73 6.92 -5.42
CA MET A 24 -5.40 6.26 -6.55
C MET A 24 -6.88 6.67 -6.66
N MET A 25 -7.59 6.75 -5.52
CA MET A 25 -8.99 7.15 -5.46
C MET A 25 -9.17 8.57 -5.99
N GLN A 26 -8.35 9.54 -5.57
CA GLN A 26 -8.45 10.92 -6.06
C GLN A 26 -8.19 11.05 -7.56
N LYS A 27 -7.27 10.26 -8.13
CA LYS A 27 -7.03 10.23 -9.58
C LYS A 27 -8.24 9.74 -10.37
N ASN A 28 -9.02 8.82 -9.81
CA ASN A 28 -10.26 8.37 -10.43
C ASN A 28 -11.39 9.42 -10.28
N LEU A 29 -11.47 10.10 -9.13
CA LEU A 29 -12.47 11.15 -8.88
C LEU A 29 -12.25 12.43 -9.67
N SER A 30 -11.04 12.66 -10.21
CA SER A 30 -10.74 13.81 -11.07
C SER A 30 -11.13 13.59 -12.54
N CYS A 31 -11.59 12.38 -12.91
CA CYS A 31 -12.18 12.10 -14.22
C CYS A 31 -13.52 12.82 -14.37
N LYS A 32 -13.88 13.25 -15.59
CA LYS A 32 -15.05 14.13 -15.80
C LYS A 32 -16.38 13.43 -15.56
N SER A 33 -16.41 12.11 -15.72
CA SER A 33 -17.62 11.30 -15.59
C SER A 33 -17.32 9.88 -15.14
N LEU A 34 -18.33 9.17 -14.62
CA LEU A 34 -18.20 7.77 -14.19
C LEU A 34 -17.71 6.85 -15.32
N PRO A 35 -18.24 6.92 -16.57
CA PRO A 35 -17.72 6.12 -17.68
C PRO A 35 -16.25 6.40 -18.00
N GLU A 36 -15.80 7.66 -17.88
CA GLU A 36 -14.39 8.00 -18.07
C GLU A 36 -13.50 7.40 -16.96
N ALA A 37 -13.95 7.45 -15.70
CA ALA A 37 -13.24 6.84 -14.58
C ALA A 37 -13.12 5.31 -14.75
N GLN A 38 -14.21 4.66 -15.18
CA GLN A 38 -14.20 3.21 -15.49
C GLN A 38 -13.24 2.88 -16.63
N LYS A 39 -13.21 3.70 -17.69
CA LYS A 39 -12.26 3.54 -18.79
C LYS A 39 -10.82 3.72 -18.32
N ASN A 40 -10.56 4.72 -17.46
CA ASN A 40 -9.24 4.97 -16.87
C ASN A 40 -8.72 3.75 -16.11
N ILE A 41 -9.51 3.23 -15.15
CA ILE A 41 -9.07 2.08 -14.36
C ILE A 41 -8.92 0.81 -15.21
N THR A 42 -9.78 0.62 -16.23
CA THR A 42 -9.66 -0.52 -17.15
C THR A 42 -8.35 -0.47 -17.93
N TRP A 43 -8.01 0.66 -18.54
CA TRP A 43 -6.74 0.81 -19.26
C TRP A 43 -5.54 0.71 -18.35
N PHE A 44 -5.61 1.31 -17.15
CA PHE A 44 -4.58 1.18 -16.14
C PHE A 44 -4.32 -0.30 -15.79
N SER A 45 -5.38 -1.09 -15.52
CA SER A 45 -5.24 -2.51 -15.21
C SER A 45 -4.62 -3.31 -16.37
N ILE A 46 -5.03 -3.05 -17.61
CA ILE A 46 -4.47 -3.73 -18.79
C ILE A 46 -2.97 -3.41 -18.93
N ILE A 47 -2.60 -2.13 -18.87
CA ILE A 47 -1.21 -1.69 -18.98
C ILE A 47 -0.39 -2.30 -17.83
N MET A 48 -0.92 -2.31 -16.61
CA MET A 48 -0.22 -2.84 -15.44
C MET A 48 0.09 -4.34 -15.57
N VAL A 49 -0.86 -5.13 -16.09
CA VAL A 49 -0.62 -6.56 -16.36
C VAL A 49 0.49 -6.73 -17.39
N VAL A 50 0.45 -5.98 -18.50
CA VAL A 50 1.46 -6.05 -19.55
C VAL A 50 2.85 -5.68 -19.00
N VAL A 51 2.95 -4.57 -18.29
CA VAL A 51 4.20 -4.10 -17.67
C VAL A 51 4.74 -5.12 -16.67
N ASN A 52 3.90 -5.72 -15.83
CA ASN A 52 4.32 -6.75 -14.89
C ASN A 52 4.87 -8.00 -15.59
N VAL A 53 4.22 -8.47 -16.65
CA VAL A 53 4.73 -9.60 -17.46
C VAL A 53 6.10 -9.26 -18.06
N PHE A 54 6.28 -8.04 -18.56
CA PHE A 54 7.58 -7.58 -19.07
C PHE A 54 8.66 -7.59 -17.98
N PHE A 55 8.39 -7.03 -16.79
CA PHE A 55 9.37 -7.01 -15.69
C PHE A 55 9.69 -8.41 -15.15
N LEU A 56 8.70 -9.30 -15.03
CA LEU A 56 8.92 -10.68 -14.61
C LEU A 56 9.75 -11.45 -15.64
N SER A 57 9.42 -11.29 -16.93
CA SER A 57 10.18 -11.91 -18.03
C SER A 57 11.62 -11.39 -18.07
N LEU A 58 11.81 -10.07 -17.89
CA LEU A 58 13.13 -9.47 -17.77
C LEU A 58 13.91 -10.07 -16.59
N GLY A 59 13.27 -10.24 -15.43
CA GLY A 59 13.88 -10.90 -14.27
C GLY A 59 14.41 -12.30 -14.63
N VAL A 60 13.58 -13.15 -15.24
CA VAL A 60 13.99 -14.49 -15.69
C VAL A 60 15.17 -14.42 -16.67
N LEU A 61 15.12 -13.51 -17.64
CA LEU A 61 16.19 -13.32 -18.62
C LEU A 61 17.51 -12.87 -17.98
N LEU A 62 17.45 -12.01 -16.97
CA LEU A 62 18.64 -11.55 -16.23
C LEU A 62 19.29 -12.71 -15.45
N TYR A 63 18.50 -13.56 -14.80
CA TYR A 63 19.01 -14.77 -14.13
C TYR A 63 19.66 -15.74 -15.13
N HIS A 64 18.99 -15.97 -16.27
CA HIS A 64 19.54 -16.81 -17.33
C HIS A 64 20.83 -16.22 -17.91
N TYR A 65 20.88 -14.90 -18.11
CA TYR A 65 22.08 -14.20 -18.58
C TYR A 65 23.26 -14.38 -17.63
N CYS A 66 23.04 -14.25 -16.31
CA CYS A 66 24.08 -14.53 -15.32
C CYS A 66 24.62 -15.97 -15.42
N SER A 67 23.72 -16.95 -15.58
CA SER A 67 24.09 -18.35 -15.72
C SER A 67 24.95 -18.60 -16.96
N VAL A 68 24.55 -18.07 -18.12
CA VAL A 68 25.30 -18.27 -19.38
C VAL A 68 26.66 -17.55 -19.36
N LYS A 69 26.73 -16.37 -18.73
CA LYS A 69 27.97 -15.58 -18.65
C LYS A 69 28.84 -15.90 -17.44
N ASN A 70 28.47 -16.89 -16.62
CA ASN A 70 29.13 -17.25 -15.37
C ASN A 70 29.31 -16.03 -14.43
N ILE A 71 28.34 -15.12 -14.42
CA ILE A 71 28.33 -13.96 -13.52
C ILE A 71 27.77 -14.41 -12.18
N GLN A 72 28.53 -14.17 -11.11
CA GLN A 72 28.05 -14.42 -9.75
C GLN A 72 26.93 -13.44 -9.41
N LEU A 73 25.80 -13.97 -8.93
CA LEU A 73 24.70 -13.15 -8.43
C LEU A 73 25.14 -12.38 -7.18
N PRO A 74 24.56 -11.21 -6.90
CA PRO A 74 24.80 -10.50 -5.64
C PRO A 74 24.28 -11.35 -4.48
N ILE A 75 25.17 -11.72 -3.55
CA ILE A 75 24.86 -12.56 -2.39
C ILE A 75 25.07 -11.74 -1.11
N ASP A 76 24.14 -11.85 -0.18
CA ASP A 76 24.31 -11.37 1.19
C ASP A 76 25.30 -12.28 1.92
N GLN A 77 26.44 -11.72 2.34
CA GLN A 77 27.51 -12.46 3.01
C GLN A 77 27.08 -13.03 4.37
N ALA A 78 26.07 -12.45 5.03
CA ALA A 78 25.59 -12.92 6.33
C ALA A 78 24.58 -14.08 6.21
N THR A 79 23.79 -14.13 5.14
CA THR A 79 22.72 -15.11 4.97
C THR A 79 22.96 -16.14 3.86
N GLY A 80 23.96 -15.91 3.00
CA GLY A 80 24.25 -16.74 1.83
C GLY A 80 23.17 -16.70 0.75
N LYS A 81 22.18 -15.81 0.87
CA LYS A 81 21.06 -15.69 -0.07
C LYS A 81 21.34 -14.62 -1.13
N VAL A 82 20.77 -14.82 -2.31
CA VAL A 82 20.81 -13.83 -3.39
C VAL A 82 20.00 -12.61 -2.97
N ILE A 83 20.59 -11.42 -3.11
CA ILE A 83 19.90 -10.15 -2.94
C ILE A 83 19.16 -9.84 -4.24
N THR A 84 17.94 -10.36 -4.36
CA THR A 84 17.11 -10.29 -5.58
C THR A 84 16.98 -8.86 -6.13
N ASP A 85 16.82 -7.89 -5.25
CA ASP A 85 16.61 -6.47 -5.60
C ASP A 85 17.86 -5.82 -6.22
N GLN A 86 19.06 -6.39 -6.00
CA GLN A 86 20.32 -5.90 -6.55
C GLN A 86 20.71 -6.54 -7.88
N VAL A 87 20.02 -7.63 -8.30
CA VAL A 87 20.37 -8.36 -9.53
C VAL A 87 20.32 -7.45 -10.76
N PHE A 88 19.21 -6.72 -10.95
CA PHE A 88 19.05 -5.84 -12.10
C PHE A 88 20.01 -4.63 -12.07
N PRO A 89 20.12 -3.86 -10.96
CA PRO A 89 21.13 -2.80 -10.87
C PRO A 89 22.56 -3.28 -11.18
N THR A 90 22.99 -4.41 -10.60
CA THR A 90 24.36 -4.93 -10.81
C THR A 90 24.61 -5.28 -12.27
N LEU A 91 23.64 -5.89 -12.95
CA LEU A 91 23.76 -6.23 -14.38
C LEU A 91 23.76 -4.98 -15.26
N ALA A 92 22.83 -4.05 -15.02
CA ALA A 92 22.70 -2.83 -15.80
C ALA A 92 23.95 -1.95 -15.73
N LEU A 93 24.57 -1.83 -14.54
CA LEU A 93 25.71 -0.95 -14.32
C LEU A 93 27.05 -1.57 -14.73
N ASN A 94 27.21 -2.89 -14.62
CA ASN A 94 28.52 -3.53 -14.79
C ASN A 94 28.65 -4.43 -16.02
N TYR A 95 27.55 -4.93 -16.59
CA TYR A 95 27.61 -6.02 -17.58
C TYR A 95 26.84 -5.78 -18.88
N LEU A 96 25.85 -4.88 -18.92
CA LEU A 96 25.01 -4.63 -20.10
C LEU A 96 25.48 -3.45 -20.98
N GLY A 97 26.51 -2.73 -20.53
CA GLY A 97 27.09 -1.58 -21.25
C GLY A 97 26.48 -0.22 -20.86
N VAL A 98 27.14 0.85 -21.30
CA VAL A 98 26.87 2.22 -20.85
C VAL A 98 25.44 2.67 -21.17
N PHE A 99 24.92 2.35 -22.36
CA PHE A 99 23.58 2.75 -22.76
C PHE A 99 22.50 2.15 -21.83
N SER A 100 22.59 0.85 -21.54
CA SER A 100 21.66 0.18 -20.62
C SER A 100 21.77 0.72 -19.20
N GLY A 101 22.99 1.00 -18.72
CA GLY A 101 23.21 1.64 -17.42
C GLY A 101 22.57 3.03 -17.33
N LEU A 102 22.74 3.87 -18.34
CA LEU A 102 22.12 5.20 -18.40
C LEU A 102 20.58 5.11 -18.46
N ALA A 103 20.05 4.25 -19.33
CA ALA A 103 18.60 4.03 -19.42
C ALA A 103 18.00 3.54 -18.09
N PHE A 104 18.71 2.64 -17.39
CA PHE A 104 18.31 2.14 -16.09
C PHE A 104 18.28 3.26 -15.03
N ILE A 105 19.35 4.06 -14.91
CA ILE A 105 19.40 5.16 -13.94
C ILE A 105 18.31 6.19 -14.25
N MET A 106 18.14 6.59 -15.51
CA MET A 106 17.11 7.55 -15.90
C MET A 106 15.70 7.02 -15.61
N GLY A 107 15.42 5.76 -15.97
CA GLY A 107 14.11 5.14 -15.71
C GLY A 107 13.82 4.99 -14.22
N LEU A 108 14.78 4.47 -13.45
CA LEU A 108 14.65 4.28 -12.01
C LEU A 108 14.46 5.62 -11.28
N THR A 109 15.26 6.64 -11.61
CA THR A 109 15.12 7.97 -11.00
C THR A 109 13.79 8.62 -11.37
N ALA A 110 13.38 8.58 -12.64
CA ALA A 110 12.10 9.12 -13.07
C ALA A 110 10.91 8.44 -12.37
N ALA A 111 10.91 7.11 -12.30
CA ALA A 111 9.86 6.34 -11.61
C ALA A 111 9.83 6.66 -10.11
N THR A 112 10.99 6.74 -9.47
CA THR A 112 11.10 7.02 -8.03
C THR A 112 10.64 8.45 -7.70
N PHE A 113 11.07 9.45 -8.46
CA PHE A 113 10.65 10.84 -8.25
C PHE A 113 9.16 11.03 -8.50
N SER A 114 8.61 10.42 -9.55
CA SER A 114 7.17 10.49 -9.84
C SER A 114 6.33 9.87 -8.72
N SER A 115 6.77 8.74 -8.16
CA SER A 115 6.11 8.08 -7.03
C SER A 115 6.21 8.92 -5.74
N ALA A 116 7.41 9.38 -5.41
CA ALA A 116 7.67 10.16 -4.20
C ALA A 116 6.90 11.48 -4.18
N ASP A 117 6.87 12.21 -5.30
CA ASP A 117 6.13 13.46 -5.45
C ASP A 117 4.62 13.25 -5.22
N SER A 118 4.08 12.18 -5.81
CA SER A 118 2.68 11.80 -5.66
C SER A 118 2.34 11.47 -4.21
N VAL A 119 3.16 10.66 -3.53
CA VAL A 119 2.94 10.28 -2.12
C VAL A 119 3.05 11.48 -1.18
N LEU A 120 4.09 12.32 -1.35
CA LEU A 120 4.28 13.53 -0.54
C LEU A 120 3.12 14.50 -0.68
N THR A 121 2.64 14.71 -1.92
CA THR A 121 1.50 15.57 -2.18
C THR A 121 0.22 15.03 -1.53
N THR A 122 -0.04 13.72 -1.62
CA THR A 122 -1.19 13.09 -0.97
C THR A 122 -1.12 13.21 0.56
N LEU A 123 0.02 12.91 1.19
CA LEU A 123 0.21 13.05 2.64
C LEU A 123 0.05 14.50 3.10
N THR A 124 0.66 15.44 2.37
CA THR A 124 0.54 16.87 2.67
C THR A 124 -0.91 17.31 2.59
N THR A 125 -1.63 16.90 1.54
CA THR A 125 -3.03 17.28 1.32
C THR A 125 -3.94 16.71 2.39
N SER A 126 -3.83 15.41 2.68
CA SER A 126 -4.67 14.79 3.70
C SER A 126 -4.36 15.30 5.11
N ALA A 127 -3.10 15.56 5.45
CA ALA A 127 -2.79 16.20 6.73
C ALA A 127 -3.32 17.65 6.80
N TYR A 128 -3.20 18.42 5.71
CA TYR A 128 -3.63 19.81 5.65
C TYR A 128 -5.15 19.98 5.68
N ILE A 129 -5.89 19.13 4.95
CA ILE A 129 -7.35 19.21 4.80
C ILE A 129 -8.07 18.36 5.84
N ASP A 130 -7.67 17.10 6.02
CA ASP A 130 -8.46 16.10 6.76
C ASP A 130 -8.07 16.05 8.25
N VAL A 131 -6.78 16.18 8.57
CA VAL A 131 -6.29 16.05 9.97
C VAL A 131 -6.27 17.39 10.70
N LEU A 132 -5.64 18.40 10.10
CA LEU A 132 -5.45 19.73 10.72
C LEU A 132 -6.54 20.73 10.33
N GLU A 133 -7.36 20.39 9.34
CA GLU A 133 -8.47 21.21 8.82
C GLU A 133 -8.09 22.68 8.51
N VAL A 134 -6.83 22.93 8.13
CA VAL A 134 -6.27 24.28 7.97
C VAL A 134 -7.04 25.06 6.90
N ASN A 135 -7.53 24.37 5.87
CA ASN A 135 -8.33 24.99 4.81
C ASN A 135 -9.63 25.63 5.34
N LYS A 136 -10.28 24.98 6.32
CA LYS A 136 -11.55 25.43 6.91
C LYS A 136 -11.36 26.51 7.99
N ASN A 137 -10.12 26.77 8.40
CA ASN A 137 -9.82 27.76 9.43
C ASN A 137 -9.90 29.19 8.87
N ASN A 138 -11.04 29.85 9.09
CA ASN A 138 -11.31 31.22 8.64
C ASN A 138 -10.48 32.29 9.37
N LYS A 139 -9.79 31.94 10.46
CA LYS A 139 -8.90 32.87 11.19
C LYS A 139 -7.53 33.03 10.53
N LEU A 140 -7.17 32.15 9.60
CA LEU A 140 -5.89 32.18 8.90
C LEU A 140 -6.04 32.90 7.57
N ASP A 141 -5.19 33.90 7.35
CA ASP A 141 -5.03 34.52 6.04
C ASP A 141 -4.40 33.54 5.02
N SER A 142 -4.43 33.91 3.74
CA SER A 142 -3.90 33.10 2.63
C SER A 142 -2.39 32.85 2.75
N GLY A 143 -1.63 33.79 3.31
CA GLY A 143 -0.19 33.66 3.55
C GLY A 143 0.12 32.60 4.61
N LYS A 144 -0.56 32.63 5.75
CA LYS A 144 -0.45 31.63 6.81
C LYS A 144 -0.90 30.26 6.33
N LYS A 145 -2.02 30.16 5.60
CA LYS A 145 -2.47 28.89 5.00
C LYS A 145 -1.41 28.29 4.07
N LYS A 146 -0.74 29.11 3.24
CA LYS A 146 0.39 28.68 2.39
C LYS A 146 1.60 28.23 3.22
N MET A 147 1.95 28.98 4.27
CA MET A 147 3.04 28.63 5.19
C MET A 147 2.78 27.26 5.85
N TYR A 148 1.59 27.03 6.40
CA TYR A 148 1.22 25.74 6.99
C TYR A 148 1.38 24.60 5.99
N ARG A 149 0.88 24.75 4.76
CA ARG A 149 1.03 23.72 3.71
C ARG A 149 2.51 23.42 3.43
N ASN A 150 3.34 24.45 3.31
CA ASN A 150 4.78 24.28 3.06
C ASN A 150 5.49 23.60 4.24
N VAL A 151 5.16 23.97 5.48
CA VAL A 151 5.73 23.37 6.69
C VAL A 151 5.34 21.89 6.78
N ILE A 152 4.07 21.56 6.55
CA ILE A 152 3.59 20.17 6.52
C ILE A 152 4.32 19.37 5.44
N HIS A 153 4.47 19.94 4.24
CA HIS A 153 5.17 19.28 3.13
C HIS A 153 6.63 18.98 3.48
N ILE A 154 7.37 19.97 3.99
CA ILE A 154 8.76 19.80 4.42
C ILE A 154 8.87 18.77 5.55
N ALA A 155 7.95 18.81 6.52
CA ALA A 155 7.94 17.85 7.62
C ALA A 155 7.76 16.40 7.11
N PHE A 156 6.85 16.16 6.16
CA PHE A 156 6.71 14.84 5.54
C PHE A 156 7.91 14.45 4.68
N THR A 157 8.53 15.39 3.97
CA THR A 157 9.77 15.12 3.22
C THR A 157 10.90 14.64 4.14
N ILE A 158 11.12 15.33 5.27
CA ILE A 158 12.12 14.93 6.27
C ILE A 158 11.74 13.59 6.89
N LEU A 159 10.46 13.37 7.23
CA LEU A 159 9.98 12.12 7.82
C LEU A 159 10.20 10.93 6.87
N LEU A 160 9.80 11.05 5.59
CA LEU A 160 10.01 9.98 4.60
C LEU A 160 11.50 9.69 4.40
N TRP A 161 12.35 10.72 4.35
CA TRP A 161 13.79 10.55 4.25
C TRP A 161 14.35 9.76 5.45
N LEU A 162 13.94 10.10 6.67
CA LEU A 162 14.34 9.36 7.89
C LEU A 162 13.86 7.91 7.85
N ILE A 163 12.60 7.67 7.44
CA ILE A 163 12.06 6.31 7.29
C ILE A 163 12.88 5.51 6.29
N ILE A 164 13.25 6.08 5.14
CA ILE A 164 14.09 5.41 4.13
C ILE A 164 15.46 5.03 4.72
N LEU A 165 16.10 5.92 5.49
CA LEU A 165 17.38 5.62 6.14
C LEU A 165 17.25 4.47 7.16
N VAL A 166 16.20 4.49 7.98
CA VAL A 166 15.93 3.42 8.95
C VAL A 166 15.67 2.09 8.23
N PHE A 167 14.85 2.09 7.18
CA PHE A 167 14.57 0.90 6.39
C PHE A 167 15.83 0.32 5.72
N LYS A 168 16.73 1.19 5.24
CA LYS A 168 18.00 0.78 4.65
C LYS A 168 18.87 -0.01 5.65
N GLU A 169 18.88 0.38 6.92
CA GLU A 169 19.70 -0.28 7.94
C GLU A 169 19.02 -1.52 8.55
N LEU A 170 17.68 -1.52 8.64
CA LEU A 170 16.93 -2.61 9.30
C LEU A 170 16.53 -3.75 8.36
N ASN A 171 16.28 -3.48 7.07
CA ASN A 171 15.70 -4.48 6.20
C ASN A 171 16.75 -5.43 5.61
N LYS A 172 16.56 -6.73 5.86
CA LYS A 172 17.41 -7.82 5.33
C LYS A 172 16.66 -8.72 4.34
N ALA A 173 15.37 -8.47 4.11
CA ALA A 173 14.53 -9.21 3.18
C ALA A 173 14.34 -8.41 1.88
N ALA A 174 13.76 -9.06 0.86
CA ALA A 174 13.33 -8.37 -0.35
C ALA A 174 12.33 -7.28 0.03
N ILE A 175 12.55 -6.06 -0.49
CA ILE A 175 11.75 -4.89 -0.12
C ILE A 175 10.29 -5.07 -0.51
N VAL A 176 10.04 -5.75 -1.63
CA VAL A 176 8.70 -6.05 -2.15
C VAL A 176 7.88 -6.84 -1.12
N ASP A 177 8.46 -7.87 -0.50
CA ASP A 177 7.76 -8.70 0.49
C ASP A 177 7.37 -7.87 1.71
N THR A 178 8.28 -7.01 2.19
CA THR A 178 8.03 -6.13 3.33
C THR A 178 6.89 -5.15 3.04
N ILE A 179 6.86 -4.54 1.85
CA ILE A 179 5.82 -3.60 1.44
C ILE A 179 4.45 -4.31 1.39
N LEU A 180 4.39 -5.52 0.84
CA LEU A 180 3.14 -6.28 0.74
C LEU A 180 2.60 -6.68 2.12
N ILE A 181 3.48 -7.05 3.06
CA ILE A 181 3.09 -7.34 4.45
C ILE A 181 2.52 -6.08 5.12
N ILE A 182 3.22 -4.94 5.01
CA ILE A 182 2.75 -3.67 5.58
C ILE A 182 1.42 -3.29 4.96
N ALA A 183 1.26 -3.40 3.64
CA ALA A 183 0.01 -3.15 2.94
C ALA A 183 -1.12 -4.03 3.47
N GLY A 184 -0.88 -5.32 3.71
CA GLY A 184 -1.88 -6.22 4.31
C GLY A 184 -2.34 -5.75 5.69
N TYR A 185 -1.43 -5.22 6.51
CA TYR A 185 -1.77 -4.68 7.84
C TYR A 185 -2.46 -3.32 7.81
N THR A 186 -2.11 -2.43 6.89
CA THR A 186 -2.64 -1.06 6.84
C THR A 186 -3.95 -0.98 6.07
N TYR A 187 -4.09 -1.71 4.96
CA TYR A 187 -5.30 -1.67 4.14
C TYR A 187 -6.43 -2.55 4.67
N GLY A 188 -6.16 -3.55 5.52
CA GLY A 188 -7.18 -4.40 6.12
C GLY A 188 -8.30 -3.61 6.84
N PRO A 189 -7.97 -2.68 7.76
CA PRO A 189 -8.97 -1.82 8.41
C PRO A 189 -9.76 -0.94 7.44
N LEU A 190 -9.10 -0.37 6.43
CA LEU A 190 -9.76 0.44 5.41
C LEU A 190 -10.75 -0.41 4.63
N LEU A 191 -10.35 -1.60 4.19
CA LEU A 191 -11.20 -2.55 3.49
C LEU A 191 -12.41 -2.94 4.34
N ALA A 192 -12.23 -3.17 5.65
CA ALA A 192 -13.33 -3.45 6.58
C ALA A 192 -14.32 -2.29 6.68
N LEU A 193 -13.82 -1.06 6.87
CA LEU A 193 -14.64 0.14 6.99
C LEU A 193 -15.45 0.40 5.72
N PHE A 194 -14.80 0.37 4.56
CA PHE A 194 -15.47 0.60 3.28
C PHE A 194 -16.48 -0.50 2.95
N THR A 195 -16.15 -1.76 3.22
CA THR A 195 -17.09 -2.87 3.00
C THR A 195 -18.33 -2.72 3.88
N LEU A 196 -18.16 -2.42 5.18
CA LEU A 196 -19.29 -2.18 6.07
C LEU A 196 -20.11 -0.94 5.65
N GLY A 197 -19.45 0.14 5.27
CA GLY A 197 -20.11 1.39 4.86
C GLY A 197 -20.88 1.29 3.54
N LEU A 198 -20.38 0.51 2.57
CA LEU A 198 -21.03 0.35 1.26
C LEU A 198 -22.12 -0.71 1.25
N PHE A 199 -21.92 -1.84 1.94
CA PHE A 199 -22.81 -2.99 1.84
C PHE A 199 -23.76 -3.16 3.03
N THR A 200 -23.63 -2.34 4.09
CA THR A 200 -24.51 -2.41 5.26
C THR A 200 -25.04 -1.04 5.66
N LYS A 201 -26.14 -1.01 6.41
CA LYS A 201 -26.70 0.22 7.02
C LYS A 201 -26.27 0.40 8.47
N ILE A 202 -25.20 -0.28 8.89
CA ILE A 202 -24.76 -0.30 10.28
C ILE A 202 -24.12 1.04 10.62
N GLN A 203 -24.64 1.70 11.66
CA GLN A 203 -24.02 2.90 12.22
C GLN A 203 -23.07 2.52 13.34
N LEU A 204 -21.83 3.02 13.27
CA LEU A 204 -20.78 2.77 14.26
C LEU A 204 -20.69 3.94 15.24
N ARG A 205 -20.04 3.69 16.39
CA ARG A 205 -19.63 4.74 17.33
C ARG A 205 -18.34 5.38 16.83
N ASP A 206 -18.44 6.58 16.25
CA ASP A 206 -17.36 7.24 15.52
C ASP A 206 -16.08 7.42 16.35
N SER A 207 -16.19 7.70 17.64
CA SER A 207 -15.04 7.84 18.54
C SER A 207 -14.25 6.54 18.77
N LEU A 208 -14.90 5.38 18.62
CA LEU A 208 -14.26 4.07 18.82
C LEU A 208 -13.69 3.48 17.52
N VAL A 209 -14.07 4.02 16.36
CA VAL A 209 -13.62 3.51 15.06
C VAL A 209 -12.08 3.52 14.92
N PRO A 210 -11.36 4.63 15.21
CA PRO A 210 -9.91 4.64 15.11
C PRO A 210 -9.24 3.62 16.03
N ILE A 211 -9.80 3.44 17.24
CA ILE A 211 -9.29 2.48 18.22
C ILE A 211 -9.42 1.05 17.67
N MET A 212 -10.59 0.69 17.14
CA MET A 212 -10.79 -0.65 16.53
C MET A 212 -9.90 -0.87 15.31
N CYS A 213 -9.62 0.17 14.53
CA CYS A 213 -8.73 0.09 13.36
C CYS A 213 -7.25 -0.06 13.72
N VAL A 214 -6.85 0.25 14.95
CA VAL A 214 -5.50 -0.02 15.48
C VAL A 214 -5.44 -1.40 16.14
N ILE A 215 -6.47 -1.75 16.92
CA ILE A 215 -6.55 -3.06 17.60
C ILE A 215 -6.65 -4.19 16.58
N GLY A 216 -7.39 -4.00 15.47
CA GLY A 216 -7.58 -5.01 14.43
C GLY A 216 -6.28 -5.58 13.86
N PRO A 217 -5.37 -4.75 13.31
CA PRO A 217 -4.06 -5.19 12.84
C PRO A 217 -3.19 -5.85 13.92
N ILE A 218 -3.25 -5.38 15.16
CA ILE A 218 -2.51 -5.99 16.28
C ILE A 218 -3.03 -7.40 16.57
N LEU A 219 -4.35 -7.58 16.66
CA LEU A 219 -4.95 -8.90 16.83
C LEU A 219 -4.69 -9.79 15.62
N CYS A 220 -4.70 -9.23 14.41
CA CYS A 220 -4.33 -9.95 13.20
C CYS A 220 -2.87 -10.42 13.26
N TYR A 221 -1.95 -9.59 13.74
CA TYR A 221 -0.54 -9.97 13.90
C TYR A 221 -0.39 -11.12 14.90
N ILE A 222 -1.08 -11.04 16.05
CA ILE A 222 -1.09 -12.12 17.05
C ILE A 222 -1.70 -13.40 16.47
N PHE A 223 -2.78 -13.30 15.70
CA PHE A 223 -3.39 -14.46 15.04
C PHE A 223 -2.42 -15.11 14.05
N VAL A 224 -1.76 -14.31 13.21
CA VAL A 224 -0.81 -14.77 12.20
C VAL A 224 0.42 -15.41 12.83
N SER A 225 0.94 -14.84 13.93
CA SER A 225 2.12 -15.38 14.61
C SER A 225 1.86 -16.74 15.27
N ASN A 226 0.62 -17.00 15.71
CA ASN A 226 0.21 -18.28 16.28
C ASN A 226 -0.45 -19.21 15.25
N ALA A 227 -0.54 -18.79 13.97
CA ALA A 227 -1.25 -19.55 12.95
C ALA A 227 -0.62 -20.92 12.67
N SER A 228 0.69 -21.09 12.85
CA SER A 228 1.33 -22.40 12.72
C SER A 228 0.88 -23.41 13.78
N ASP A 229 0.58 -22.93 14.98
CA ASP A 229 0.15 -23.78 16.09
C ASP A 229 -1.36 -24.06 16.01
N ILE A 230 -2.13 -23.13 15.42
CA ILE A 230 -3.59 -23.21 15.30
C ILE A 230 -4.03 -23.94 14.01
N LEU A 231 -3.34 -23.72 12.89
CA LEU A 231 -3.68 -24.21 11.55
C LEU A 231 -2.65 -25.20 10.99
N GLY A 232 -1.66 -25.61 11.79
CA GLY A 232 -0.62 -26.57 11.41
C GLY A 232 0.39 -25.98 10.42
N SER A 233 0.58 -26.63 9.26
CA SER A 233 1.57 -26.18 8.25
C SER A 233 1.12 -24.95 7.44
N TYR A 234 -0.04 -24.36 7.75
CA TYR A 234 -0.59 -23.23 7.02
C TYR A 234 0.15 -21.93 7.38
N LYS A 235 0.77 -21.31 6.37
CA LYS A 235 1.39 -19.98 6.49
C LYS A 235 0.51 -18.93 5.82
N ILE A 236 0.15 -17.89 6.55
CA ILE A 236 -0.58 -16.75 6.01
C ILE A 236 0.35 -15.94 5.11
N GLY A 237 -0.04 -15.77 3.86
CA GLY A 237 0.68 -15.00 2.85
C GLY A 237 -0.08 -13.72 2.47
N MET A 238 -0.33 -13.54 1.17
CA MET A 238 -1.01 -12.36 0.62
C MET A 238 -2.44 -12.18 1.13
N GLU A 239 -3.08 -13.26 1.58
CA GLU A 239 -4.41 -13.24 2.18
C GLU A 239 -4.45 -12.57 3.56
N LEU A 240 -3.30 -12.13 4.09
CA LEU A 240 -3.20 -11.32 5.31
C LEU A 240 -4.21 -10.15 5.32
N ILE A 241 -4.36 -9.47 4.20
CA ILE A 241 -5.30 -8.34 4.07
C ILE A 241 -6.75 -8.76 4.36
N VAL A 242 -7.13 -9.97 3.94
CA VAL A 242 -8.47 -10.53 4.12
C VAL A 242 -8.69 -10.86 5.58
N TRP A 243 -7.74 -11.55 6.21
CA TRP A 243 -7.81 -11.87 7.65
C TRP A 243 -7.89 -10.60 8.50
N ASN A 244 -7.05 -9.61 8.20
CA ASN A 244 -7.05 -8.35 8.91
C ASN A 244 -8.37 -7.59 8.73
N ALA A 245 -8.93 -7.57 7.51
CA ALA A 245 -10.23 -6.97 7.25
C ALA A 245 -11.37 -7.69 7.99
N LEU A 246 -11.34 -9.03 8.06
CA LEU A 246 -12.34 -9.81 8.78
C LEU A 246 -12.28 -9.58 10.30
N ILE A 247 -11.07 -9.59 10.87
CA ILE A 247 -10.86 -9.32 12.30
C ILE A 247 -11.30 -7.90 12.63
N THR A 248 -10.84 -6.92 11.86
CA THR A 248 -11.20 -5.51 12.08
C THR A 248 -12.70 -5.29 11.89
N GLY A 249 -13.31 -5.87 10.85
CA GLY A 249 -14.75 -5.83 10.62
C GLY A 249 -15.55 -6.40 11.78
N SER A 250 -15.10 -7.52 12.34
CA SER A 250 -15.72 -8.15 13.52
C SER A 250 -15.67 -7.23 14.74
N LEU A 251 -14.53 -6.58 14.99
CA LEU A 251 -14.39 -5.58 16.06
C LEU A 251 -15.30 -4.36 15.85
N LEU A 252 -15.40 -3.87 14.62
CA LEU A 252 -16.28 -2.75 14.28
C LEU A 252 -17.75 -3.10 14.54
N LEU A 253 -18.17 -4.34 14.29
CA LEU A 253 -19.54 -4.78 14.59
C LEU A 253 -19.88 -4.74 16.09
N LEU A 254 -18.90 -4.92 16.99
CA LEU A 254 -19.11 -4.83 18.44
C LEU A 254 -19.45 -3.40 18.90
N ILE A 255 -19.01 -2.38 18.16
CA ILE A 255 -19.25 -0.97 18.49
C ILE A 255 -20.45 -0.38 17.73
N ARG A 256 -21.29 -1.23 17.13
CA ARG A 256 -22.53 -0.82 16.45
C ARG A 256 -23.43 -0.02 17.41
N LYS A 257 -23.96 1.11 16.94
CA LYS A 257 -25.03 1.86 17.61
C LYS A 257 -26.31 1.01 17.57
N LYS A 258 -26.97 0.85 18.73
CA LYS A 258 -28.27 0.20 18.82
C LYS A 258 -29.28 1.08 18.09
N SER A 259 -30.01 0.53 17.12
CA SER A 259 -31.06 1.27 16.42
C SER A 259 -32.17 1.58 17.42
N ASN A 260 -32.34 2.86 17.76
CA ASN A 260 -33.51 3.33 18.47
C ASN A 260 -34.68 3.35 17.49
N ASN A 261 -35.29 2.18 17.23
CA ASN A 261 -36.66 2.14 16.75
C ASN A 261 -37.59 2.40 17.95
N SER A 262 -37.63 3.64 18.42
CA SER A 262 -38.78 4.12 19.19
C SER A 262 -39.91 4.32 18.20
N ILE A 263 -40.77 3.30 18.10
CA ILE A 263 -42.05 3.35 17.43
C ILE A 263 -42.82 4.54 18.02
N GLN A 264 -42.93 5.62 17.25
CA GLN A 264 -43.98 6.63 17.44
C GLN A 264 -45.31 5.96 17.07
N LEU A 265 -45.93 5.28 18.04
CA LEU A 265 -47.37 5.05 18.06
C LEU A 265 -48.00 6.24 18.78
N GLN A 266 -48.16 7.34 18.07
CA GLN A 266 -49.16 8.36 18.38
C GLN A 266 -49.81 8.82 17.08
N SER A 267 -50.89 8.13 16.73
CA SER A 267 -52.10 8.70 16.12
C SER A 267 -53.24 7.73 16.33
#